data_AF-W8Z783-F1
#
_entry.id   AF-W8Z783-F1
#
_cell.length_a   1.000
_cell.length_b   1.000
_cell.length_c   1.000
_cell.angle_alpha   90.00
_cell.angle_beta   90.00
_cell.angle_gamma   90.00
#
_symmetry.space_group_name_H-M   'P 1'
#
loop_
_entity.id
_entity.type
_entity.pdbx_description
1 polymer ?
#
loop_
_entity_poly.entity_id
_entity_poly.type
_entity_poly.pdbx_seq_one_letter_code
_entity_poly.pdbx_strand_id
1 'polypeptide(L)'
;MWYDPNLFDEDLEEDADEWEENMLQEYGWYMHSILAEEIDGIHANYHTHGLRDNFNHQDLQIALNMDPEVAHSVFCTIIEEIKSGKKFEQGIEYTNIIEGYPIIMKSFVEMDREVLRVLLPDERGILPTRPECDECYKTQLDSIEEI
;
A
#
# COMPACT_ATOMS: atom_id res chain seq x y z
N MET A 1 -13.60 1.32 41.06
CA MET A 1 -13.08 0.65 39.86
C MET A 1 -12.55 1.78 38.99
N TRP A 2 -11.25 2.02 39.05
CA TRP A 2 -10.61 3.04 38.23
C TRP A 2 -10.27 2.36 36.91
N TYR A 3 -10.84 2.87 35.81
CA TYR A 3 -10.46 2.47 34.46
C TYR A 3 -9.13 3.18 34.17
N ASP A 4 -8.09 2.38 33.93
CA ASP A 4 -6.81 2.87 33.43
C ASP A 4 -6.82 2.63 31.91
N PRO A 5 -6.94 3.68 31.08
CA PRO A 5 -6.97 3.54 29.63
C PRO A 5 -5.67 2.95 29.08
N ASN A 6 -4.54 3.23 29.73
CA ASN A 6 -3.22 2.85 29.24
C ASN A 6 -2.94 1.35 29.34
N LEU A 7 -3.67 0.64 30.22
CA LEU A 7 -3.55 -0.81 30.39
C LEU A 7 -4.17 -1.61 29.24
N PHE A 8 -5.02 -0.99 28.41
CA PHE A 8 -5.59 -1.64 27.23
C PHE A 8 -4.78 -1.34 25.96
N ASP A 9 -4.20 -0.13 25.90
CA ASP A 9 -3.37 0.29 24.77
C ASP A 9 -2.03 -0.47 24.72
N GLU A 10 -1.39 -0.74 25.86
CA GLU A 10 -0.14 -1.54 25.92
C GLU A 10 -0.35 -3.00 25.44
N ASP A 11 -1.44 -3.64 25.84
CA ASP A 11 -1.74 -5.03 25.42
C ASP A 11 -2.03 -5.11 23.90
N LEU A 12 -2.65 -4.08 23.31
CA LEU A 12 -2.94 -4.03 21.87
C LEU A 12 -1.69 -3.76 21.02
N GLU A 13 -0.76 -2.94 21.51
CA GLU A 13 0.53 -2.69 20.84
C GLU A 13 1.40 -3.95 20.85
N GLU A 14 1.51 -4.66 21.97
CA GLU A 14 2.27 -5.93 22.05
C GLU A 14 1.71 -7.00 21.09
N ASP A 15 0.38 -7.11 20.98
CA ASP A 15 -0.28 -8.04 20.05
C ASP A 15 -0.02 -7.68 18.57
N ALA A 16 0.06 -6.38 18.25
CA ALA A 16 0.35 -5.90 16.89
C ALA A 16 1.81 -6.21 16.49
N ASP A 17 2.76 -5.92 17.37
CA ASP A 17 4.18 -6.20 17.15
C ASP A 17 4.43 -7.70 16.95
N GLU A 18 3.82 -8.57 17.78
CA GLU A 18 3.92 -10.02 17.58
C GLU A 18 3.33 -10.47 16.23
N TRP A 19 2.20 -9.90 15.81
CA TRP A 19 1.59 -10.24 14.53
C TRP A 19 2.49 -9.84 13.34
N GLU A 20 3.04 -8.63 13.37
CA GLU A 20 3.94 -8.13 12.32
C GLU A 20 5.20 -8.98 12.20
N GLU A 21 5.83 -9.32 13.33
CA GLU A 21 6.99 -10.22 13.37
C GLU A 21 6.64 -11.60 12.78
N ASN A 22 5.49 -12.16 13.15
CA ASN A 22 5.05 -13.46 12.64
C ASN A 22 4.82 -13.42 11.12
N MET A 23 4.21 -12.35 10.58
CA MET A 23 4.00 -12.21 9.14
C MET A 23 5.31 -12.05 8.37
N LEU A 24 6.27 -11.29 8.91
CA LEU A 24 7.61 -11.18 8.34
C LEU A 24 8.34 -12.53 8.35
N GLN A 25 8.23 -13.30 9.43
CA GLN A 25 8.87 -14.62 9.52
C GLN A 25 8.24 -15.65 8.57
N GLU A 26 6.91 -15.67 8.45
CA GLU A 26 6.19 -16.66 7.65
C GLU A 26 6.19 -16.32 6.16
N TYR A 27 5.95 -15.05 5.81
CA TYR A 27 5.71 -14.62 4.43
C TYR A 27 6.79 -13.71 3.86
N GLY A 28 7.63 -13.12 4.71
CA GLY A 28 8.64 -12.11 4.35
C GLY A 28 8.08 -10.70 4.17
N TRP A 29 6.78 -10.50 4.38
CA TRP A 29 6.12 -9.21 4.23
C TRP A 29 4.75 -9.20 4.92
N TYR A 30 4.23 -8.00 5.17
CA TYR A 30 2.83 -7.77 5.54
C TYR A 30 2.34 -6.45 4.93
N MET A 31 1.03 -6.25 4.93
CA MET A 31 0.38 -4.99 4.57
C MET A 31 -0.07 -4.27 5.84
N HIS A 32 0.32 -3.01 5.96
CA HIS A 32 -0.25 -2.07 6.93
C HIS A 32 -1.34 -1.23 6.24
N SER A 33 -2.42 -0.92 6.96
CA SER A 33 -3.60 -0.24 6.41
C SER A 33 -3.98 0.94 7.30
N ILE A 34 -3.96 2.13 6.73
CA ILE A 34 -4.47 3.35 7.36
C ILE A 34 -5.69 3.80 6.56
N LEU A 35 -6.87 3.73 7.17
CA LEU A 35 -8.13 4.04 6.50
C LEU A 35 -8.31 5.54 6.35
N ALA A 36 -9.14 5.95 5.38
CA ALA A 36 -9.38 7.36 5.14
C ALA A 36 -9.96 8.11 6.34
N GLU A 37 -10.77 7.44 7.15
CA GLU A 37 -11.33 8.01 8.38
C GLU A 37 -10.28 8.30 9.47
N GLU A 38 -9.10 7.70 9.38
CA GLU A 38 -7.97 7.89 10.30
C GLU A 38 -7.03 9.02 9.85
N ILE A 39 -7.14 9.49 8.60
CA ILE A 39 -6.30 10.55 8.03
C ILE A 39 -7.10 11.86 7.90
N ASP A 40 -7.86 12.03 6.81
CA ASP A 40 -8.56 13.28 6.48
C ASP A 40 -9.96 13.06 5.88
N GLY A 41 -10.43 11.82 5.86
CA GLY A 41 -11.69 11.38 5.25
C GLY A 41 -11.63 11.19 3.72
N ILE A 42 -10.49 11.42 3.08
CA ILE A 42 -10.30 11.37 1.62
C ILE A 42 -9.25 10.34 1.24
N HIS A 43 -8.10 10.35 1.91
CA HIS A 43 -6.94 9.52 1.57
C HIS A 43 -6.87 8.29 2.46
N ALA A 44 -6.81 7.10 1.86
CA ALA A 44 -6.33 5.91 2.57
C ALA A 44 -4.88 5.63 2.15
N ASN A 45 -4.12 4.99 3.04
CA ASN A 45 -2.74 4.58 2.78
C ASN A 45 -2.57 3.10 3.12
N TYR A 46 -2.41 2.29 2.08
CA TYR A 46 -2.04 0.89 2.23
C TYR A 46 -0.60 0.74 1.77
N HIS A 47 0.25 0.16 2.60
CA HIS A 47 1.65 -0.03 2.22
C HIS A 47 2.19 -1.35 2.77
N THR A 48 3.19 -1.88 2.09
CA THR A 48 3.84 -3.12 2.52
C THR A 48 5.02 -2.83 3.44
N HIS A 49 5.40 -3.81 4.23
CA HIS A 49 6.69 -3.85 4.92
C HIS A 49 7.42 -5.14 4.60
N GLY A 50 8.75 -5.10 4.62
CA GLY A 50 9.62 -6.27 4.48
C GLY A 50 10.07 -6.58 3.05
N LEU A 51 9.52 -5.93 2.01
CA LEU A 51 9.92 -6.23 0.63
C LEU A 51 11.38 -5.88 0.35
N ARG A 52 11.87 -4.80 0.97
CA ARG A 52 13.26 -4.35 0.80
C ARG A 52 14.25 -5.39 1.29
N ASP A 53 14.00 -5.93 2.48
CA ASP A 53 14.94 -6.80 3.18
C ASP A 53 14.82 -8.26 2.71
N ASN A 54 13.60 -8.72 2.39
CA ASN A 54 13.34 -10.12 2.06
C ASN A 54 13.29 -10.41 0.56
N PHE A 55 12.96 -9.41 -0.28
CA PHE A 55 12.77 -9.60 -1.72
C PHE A 55 13.60 -8.66 -2.60
N ASN A 56 14.47 -7.82 -2.02
CA ASN A 56 15.31 -6.86 -2.76
C ASN A 56 14.48 -5.96 -3.71
N HIS A 57 13.33 -5.53 -3.21
CA HIS A 57 12.37 -4.68 -3.91
C HIS A 57 11.88 -3.58 -2.98
N GLN A 58 11.61 -2.37 -3.48
CA GLN A 58 11.02 -1.33 -2.64
C GLN A 58 9.66 -1.78 -2.12
N ASP A 59 9.33 -1.37 -0.90
CA ASP A 59 7.97 -1.55 -0.42
C ASP A 59 6.97 -0.80 -1.29
N LEU A 60 5.78 -1.37 -1.42
CA LEU A 60 4.72 -0.89 -2.28
C LEU A 60 3.74 -0.04 -1.48
N GLN A 61 3.07 0.89 -2.17
CA GLN A 61 2.03 1.73 -1.58
C GLN A 61 0.84 1.87 -2.52
N ILE A 62 -0.38 1.91 -2.00
CA ILE A 62 -1.62 2.31 -2.69
C ILE A 62 -2.25 3.43 -1.86
N ALA A 63 -2.44 4.57 -2.51
CA ALA A 63 -2.93 5.82 -1.90
C ALA A 63 -4.35 6.15 -2.41
N LEU A 64 -5.29 5.23 -2.23
CA LEU A 64 -6.64 5.32 -2.78
C LEU A 64 -7.63 4.84 -1.74
N ASN A 65 -8.68 5.60 -1.45
CA ASN A 65 -9.76 5.14 -0.57
C ASN A 65 -10.55 4.01 -1.24
N MET A 66 -10.29 2.77 -0.83
CA MET A 66 -10.86 1.55 -1.40
C MET A 66 -11.00 0.47 -0.33
N ASP A 67 -11.55 -0.69 -0.70
CA ASP A 67 -11.60 -1.84 0.20
C ASP A 67 -10.17 -2.36 0.48
N PRO A 68 -9.73 -2.47 1.76
CA PRO A 68 -8.43 -3.01 2.12
C PRO A 68 -8.17 -4.42 1.58
N GLU A 69 -9.20 -5.27 1.44
CA GLU A 69 -9.05 -6.61 0.87
C GLU A 69 -8.67 -6.55 -0.62
N VAL A 70 -9.18 -5.55 -1.34
CA VAL A 70 -8.85 -5.34 -2.74
C VAL A 70 -7.43 -4.79 -2.88
N ALA A 71 -7.02 -3.85 -2.03
CA ALA A 71 -5.63 -3.37 -2.00
C ALA A 71 -4.66 -4.52 -1.70
N HIS A 72 -4.97 -5.37 -0.72
CA HIS A 72 -4.21 -6.56 -0.39
C HIS A 72 -4.10 -7.53 -1.57
N SER A 73 -5.19 -7.80 -2.29
CA SER A 73 -5.19 -8.68 -3.46
C SER A 73 -4.28 -8.17 -4.58
N VAL A 74 -4.25 -6.86 -4.81
CA VAL A 74 -3.33 -6.22 -5.76
C VAL A 74 -1.88 -6.43 -5.31
N PHE A 75 -1.56 -6.20 -4.03
CA PHE A 75 -0.22 -6.45 -3.51
C PHE A 75 0.19 -7.91 -3.62
N CYS A 76 -0.65 -8.87 -3.26
CA CYS A 76 -0.38 -10.29 -3.42
C CYS A 76 0.04 -10.62 -4.86
N THR A 77 -0.70 -10.12 -5.85
CA THR A 77 -0.40 -10.37 -7.27
C THR A 77 0.95 -9.79 -7.67
N ILE A 78 1.27 -8.56 -7.25
CA ILE A 78 2.55 -7.91 -7.54
C ILE A 78 3.70 -8.66 -6.84
N ILE A 79 3.51 -9.08 -5.59
CA ILE A 79 4.51 -9.74 -4.77
C ILE A 79 4.80 -11.15 -5.27
N GLU A 80 3.82 -11.89 -5.78
CA GLU A 80 4.04 -13.17 -6.46
C GLU A 80 4.97 -13.00 -7.67
N GLU A 81 4.76 -11.94 -8.46
CA GLU A 81 5.63 -11.61 -9.58
C GLU A 81 7.04 -11.22 -9.10
N ILE A 82 7.16 -10.45 -8.01
CA ILE A 82 8.45 -10.11 -7.39
C ILE A 82 9.18 -11.38 -6.92
N LYS A 83 8.47 -12.30 -6.26
CA LYS A 83 9.00 -13.60 -5.81
C LYS A 83 9.47 -14.46 -7.00
N SER A 84 8.85 -14.31 -8.17
CA SER A 84 9.29 -14.95 -9.42
C SER A 84 10.54 -14.29 -10.04
N GLY A 85 11.02 -13.19 -9.49
CA GLY A 85 12.21 -12.45 -9.91
C GLY A 85 11.93 -11.19 -10.73
N LYS A 86 10.66 -10.79 -10.89
CA LYS A 86 10.31 -9.54 -11.57
C LYS A 86 10.69 -8.34 -10.70
N LYS A 87 11.13 -7.26 -11.35
CA LYS A 87 11.32 -5.97 -10.70
C LYS A 87 10.37 -4.97 -11.32
N PHE A 88 9.66 -4.24 -10.47
CA PHE A 88 8.79 -3.16 -10.90
C PHE A 88 9.56 -1.84 -10.84
N GLU A 89 9.39 -1.02 -11.86
CA GLU A 89 10.13 0.23 -12.04
C GLU A 89 9.15 1.36 -12.31
N GLN A 90 9.50 2.55 -11.81
CA GLN A 90 8.69 3.75 -12.03
C GLN A 90 8.49 4.05 -13.52
N GLY A 91 7.31 4.55 -13.88
CA GLY A 91 7.00 5.01 -15.23
C GLY A 91 6.66 3.90 -16.23
N ILE A 92 6.71 2.63 -15.84
CA ILE A 92 6.29 1.49 -16.68
C ILE A 92 4.83 1.16 -16.42
N GLU A 93 4.02 1.10 -17.49
CA GLU A 93 2.65 0.59 -17.42
C GLU A 93 2.65 -0.95 -17.45
N TYR A 94 2.03 -1.58 -16.46
CA TYR A 94 1.89 -3.04 -16.35
C TYR A 94 0.43 -3.44 -16.51
N THR A 95 0.13 -4.33 -17.45
CA THR A 95 -1.25 -4.77 -17.77
C THR A 95 -1.56 -6.19 -17.30
N ASN A 96 -0.61 -6.83 -16.60
CA ASN A 96 -0.73 -8.23 -16.17
C ASN A 96 -1.03 -8.39 -14.68
N ILE A 97 -1.26 -7.27 -13.97
CA ILE A 97 -1.55 -7.26 -12.53
C ILE A 97 -3.05 -7.26 -12.28
N ILE A 98 -3.79 -6.41 -12.99
CA ILE A 98 -5.25 -6.38 -12.95
C ILE A 98 -5.72 -6.69 -14.37
N GLU A 99 -6.51 -7.75 -14.53
CA GLU A 99 -6.94 -8.20 -15.86
C GLU A 99 -7.73 -7.10 -16.58
N GLY A 100 -7.21 -6.66 -17.73
CA GLY A 100 -7.85 -5.62 -18.55
C GLY A 100 -7.59 -4.18 -18.10
N TYR A 101 -6.83 -3.96 -17.01
CA TYR A 101 -6.59 -2.64 -16.43
C TYR A 101 -5.09 -2.37 -16.28
N PRO A 102 -4.55 -1.29 -16.87
CA PRO A 102 -3.15 -0.93 -16.70
C PRO A 102 -2.93 -0.34 -15.30
N ILE A 103 -1.84 -0.71 -14.64
CA ILE A 103 -1.30 0.03 -13.49
C ILE A 103 0.01 0.73 -13.90
N ILE A 104 0.40 1.78 -13.18
CA ILE A 104 1.74 2.38 -13.35
C ILE A 104 2.40 2.60 -12.00
N MET A 105 3.71 2.38 -11.94
CA MET A 105 4.47 2.61 -10.72
C MET A 105 5.01 4.03 -10.68
N LYS A 106 5.03 4.63 -9.49
CA LYS A 106 5.64 5.95 -9.26
C LYS A 106 6.38 5.94 -7.92
N SER A 107 7.63 6.41 -7.93
CA SER A 107 8.40 6.54 -6.69
C SER A 107 7.87 7.71 -5.85
N PHE A 108 7.69 7.47 -4.56
CA PHE A 108 7.32 8.47 -3.56
C PHE A 108 8.29 8.40 -2.38
N VAL A 109 8.47 9.54 -1.71
CA VAL A 109 9.22 9.62 -0.46
C VAL A 109 8.20 9.83 0.64
N GLU A 110 8.13 8.88 1.56
CA GLU A 110 7.29 8.92 2.76
C GLU A 110 8.24 9.07 3.94
N MET A 111 8.28 10.28 4.52
CA MET A 111 9.29 10.71 5.48
C MET A 111 10.73 10.46 5.00
N ASP A 112 11.39 9.41 5.52
CA ASP A 112 12.76 9.01 5.19
C ASP A 112 12.84 7.72 4.35
N ARG A 113 11.70 7.17 3.92
CA ARG A 113 11.62 5.92 3.18
C ARG A 113 11.10 6.13 1.76
N GLU A 114 11.81 5.54 0.79
CA GLU A 114 11.36 5.50 -0.59
C GLU A 114 10.44 4.28 -0.82
N VAL A 115 9.19 4.55 -1.17
CA VAL A 115 8.19 3.54 -1.55
C VAL A 115 7.90 3.62 -3.04
N LEU A 116 7.46 2.50 -3.61
CA LEU A 116 6.99 2.42 -4.99
C LEU A 116 5.46 2.38 -4.98
N ARG A 117 4.84 3.52 -5.26
CA ARG A 117 3.38 3.64 -5.29
C ARG A 117 2.81 3.02 -6.56
N VAL A 118 1.84 2.14 -6.36
CA VAL A 118 1.01 1.51 -7.37
C VAL A 118 -0.14 2.48 -7.69
N LEU A 119 -0.14 3.05 -8.89
CA LEU A 119 -1.24 3.91 -9.34
C LEU A 119 -2.26 3.08 -10.11
N LEU A 120 -3.45 2.97 -9.55
CA LEU A 120 -4.59 2.24 -10.11
C LEU A 120 -5.38 3.13 -11.07
N PRO A 121 -5.89 2.58 -12.18
CA PRO A 121 -6.72 3.31 -13.11
C PRO A 121 -8.14 3.49 -12.57
N ASP A 122 -8.87 4.45 -13.14
CA ASP A 122 -10.31 4.56 -12.91
C ASP A 122 -11.09 3.38 -13.51
N GLU A 123 -12.40 3.34 -13.28
CA GLU A 123 -13.29 2.28 -13.79
C GLU A 123 -13.27 2.11 -15.32
N ARG A 124 -12.82 3.14 -16.05
CA ARG A 124 -12.68 3.15 -17.51
C ARG A 124 -11.29 2.73 -17.98
N GLY A 125 -10.37 2.40 -17.07
CA GLY A 125 -9.00 2.00 -17.37
C GLY A 125 -8.05 3.18 -17.59
N ILE A 126 -8.43 4.39 -17.16
CA ILE A 126 -7.62 5.59 -17.35
C ILE A 126 -6.78 5.83 -16.10
N LEU A 127 -5.45 5.81 -16.25
CA LEU A 127 -4.51 6.07 -15.16
C LEU A 127 -4.59 7.51 -14.63
N PRO A 128 -4.33 7.75 -13.33
CA PRO A 128 -4.42 9.08 -12.70
C PRO A 128 -3.41 10.09 -13.25
N THR A 129 -2.36 9.62 -13.94
CA THR A 129 -1.41 10.48 -14.66
C THR A 129 -2.00 11.11 -15.92
N ARG A 130 -3.20 10.69 -16.34
CA ARG A 130 -3.90 11.20 -17.53
C ARG A 130 -4.94 12.26 -17.13
N PRO A 131 -5.05 13.39 -17.86
CA PRO A 131 -6.03 14.44 -17.55
C PRO A 131 -7.48 13.97 -17.50
N GLU A 132 -7.82 12.94 -18.26
CA GLU A 132 -9.19 12.42 -18.40
C GLU A 132 -9.62 11.49 -17.25
N CYS A 133 -8.68 11.08 -16.38
CA CYS A 133 -8.96 10.22 -15.24
C CYS A 133 -9.96 10.89 -14.28
N ASP A 134 -10.78 10.07 -13.63
CA ASP A 134 -11.68 10.56 -12.58
C ASP A 134 -10.89 11.23 -11.43
N GLU A 135 -11.43 12.34 -10.91
CA GLU A 135 -10.76 13.14 -9.88
C GLU A 135 -10.52 12.36 -8.59
N CYS A 136 -11.41 11.42 -8.24
CA CYS A 136 -11.21 10.60 -7.03
C CYS A 136 -10.01 9.65 -7.15
N TYR A 137 -9.63 9.24 -8.36
CA TYR A 137 -8.43 8.42 -8.59
C TYR A 137 -7.17 9.27 -8.68
N LYS A 138 -7.29 10.55 -9.03
CA LYS A 138 -6.15 11.48 -9.09
C LYS A 138 -5.55 11.79 -7.73
N THR A 139 -6.30 11.63 -6.65
CA THR A 139 -5.80 11.77 -5.26
C THR A 139 -4.63 10.85 -4.96
N GLN A 140 -4.48 9.73 -5.69
CA GLN A 140 -3.30 8.86 -5.62
C GLN A 140 -1.97 9.58 -5.94
N LEU A 141 -2.02 10.74 -6.59
CA LEU A 141 -0.85 11.57 -6.91
C LEU A 141 -0.45 12.51 -5.78
N ASP A 142 -1.31 12.68 -4.77
CA ASP A 142 -1.09 13.60 -3.66
C ASP A 142 0.00 13.07 -2.72
N SER A 143 0.73 13.98 -2.10
CA SER A 143 1.63 13.63 -1.01
C SER A 143 0.78 13.31 0.22
N ILE A 144 0.91 12.09 0.72
CA ILE A 144 0.30 11.67 1.99
C ILE A 144 1.46 11.60 2.98
N GLU A 145 1.36 12.40 4.05
CA GLU A 145 2.21 12.26 5.21
C GLU A 145 1.42 11.42 6.21
N GLU A 146 1.95 10.27 6.64
CA GLU A 146 1.39 9.55 7.79
C GLU A 146 1.42 10.50 9.01
N ILE A 147 0.29 10.63 9.70
CA ILE A 147 0.10 11.56 10.84
C ILE A 147 0.58 10.90 12.13
#